data_AF-A0A6L7AB29-F1
#
_entry.id   AF-A0A6L7AB29-F1
#
_cell.length_a   1.000
_cell.length_b   1.000
_cell.length_c   1.000
_cell.angle_alpha   90.00
_cell.angle_beta   90.00
_cell.angle_gamma   90.00
#
_symmetry.space_group_name_H-M   'P 1'
#
loop_
_entity.id
_entity.type
_entity.pdbx_description
1 polymer ?
#
loop_
_entity_poly.entity_id
_entity_poly.type
_entity_poly.pdbx_seq_one_letter_code
_entity_poly.pdbx_strand_id
1 'polypeptide(L)'
;MQTEAEVLTDHNELICSTSIERIVTGRDSALNQIAALIQKLDDISSLTSSIGGDVAGTWAMRNGYAFDCWLMQPTDKAMPVITRNIDRSIWRDLMLKSGMLTLMDAEARSQWAKNLEEGDLPAISEANILSTFEQLHHNKQDVFERGVINVFKGLSWDYKTNNPCYFGKKIIVNNLVKHDRWGYSLNWG
;
A
#
# COMPACT_ATOMS: atom_id res chain seq x y z
N MET A 1 28.95 1.07 -31.74
CA MET A 1 28.55 0.03 -30.78
C MET A 1 27.29 0.53 -30.08
N GLN A 2 26.14 -0.01 -30.47
CA GLN A 2 24.89 0.18 -29.75
C GLN A 2 25.00 -0.56 -28.41
N THR A 3 24.81 0.13 -27.30
CA THR A 3 24.61 -0.52 -26.01
C THR A 3 23.12 -0.78 -25.89
N GLU A 4 22.76 -2.04 -26.10
CA GLU A 4 21.40 -2.55 -25.98
C GLU A 4 20.85 -2.30 -24.59
N ALA A 5 19.58 -1.86 -24.55
CA ALA A 5 18.78 -1.80 -23.36
C ALA A 5 18.47 -3.24 -22.92
N GLU A 6 19.33 -3.81 -22.08
CA GLU A 6 19.05 -5.08 -21.41
C GLU A 6 17.96 -4.85 -20.36
N VAL A 7 16.72 -5.11 -20.77
CA VAL A 7 15.56 -5.24 -19.90
C VAL A 7 15.72 -6.52 -19.09
N LEU A 8 16.44 -6.43 -17.97
CA LEU A 8 16.48 -7.47 -16.93
C LEU A 8 15.36 -7.20 -15.93
N THR A 9 14.12 -7.48 -16.34
CA THR A 9 12.97 -7.65 -15.43
C THR A 9 12.96 -9.06 -14.86
N ASP A 10 14.04 -9.42 -14.16
CA ASP A 10 14.01 -10.54 -13.23
C ASP A 10 15.04 -10.25 -12.15
N HIS A 11 14.56 -9.74 -11.01
CA HIS A 11 15.03 -9.91 -9.64
C HIS A 11 14.42 -8.82 -8.77
N ASN A 12 13.67 -9.26 -7.77
CA ASN A 12 12.76 -8.52 -6.87
C ASN A 12 13.48 -7.54 -5.92
N GLU A 13 14.69 -7.08 -6.26
CA GLU A 13 15.61 -6.41 -5.33
C GLU A 13 15.92 -4.95 -5.69
N LEU A 14 15.63 -4.50 -6.92
CA LEU A 14 16.02 -3.15 -7.36
C LEU A 14 14.84 -2.40 -7.99
N ILE A 15 14.38 -1.35 -7.31
CA ILE A 15 13.54 -0.33 -7.93
C ILE A 15 14.47 0.61 -8.70
N CYS A 16 14.43 0.58 -10.03
CA CYS A 16 15.25 1.46 -10.86
C CYS A 16 14.87 2.94 -10.62
N SER A 17 15.85 3.85 -10.52
CA SER A 17 15.57 5.30 -10.36
C SER A 17 14.68 5.85 -11.49
N THR A 18 14.85 5.36 -12.73
CA THR A 18 13.97 5.69 -13.87
C THR A 18 12.49 5.32 -13.65
N SER A 19 12.23 4.30 -12.83
CA SER A 19 10.86 3.92 -12.45
C SER A 19 10.30 4.83 -11.36
N ILE A 20 11.12 5.30 -10.42
CA ILE A 20 10.73 6.22 -9.35
C ILE A 20 10.36 7.58 -9.94
N GLU A 21 11.22 8.13 -10.81
CA GLU A 21 10.95 9.40 -11.50
C GLU A 21 9.63 9.35 -12.28
N ARG A 22 9.38 8.23 -12.99
CA ARG A 22 8.13 8.00 -13.72
C ARG A 22 6.92 7.93 -12.79
N ILE A 23 7.05 7.31 -11.61
CA ILE A 23 5.97 7.24 -10.61
C ILE A 23 5.65 8.63 -10.08
N VAL A 24 6.66 9.40 -9.67
CA VAL A 24 6.48 10.75 -9.12
C VAL A 24 5.85 11.67 -10.17
N THR A 25 6.43 11.71 -11.38
CA THR A 25 5.92 12.54 -12.48
C THR A 25 4.50 12.13 -12.90
N GLY A 26 4.23 10.83 -12.97
CA GLY A 26 2.91 10.30 -13.29
C GLY A 26 1.86 10.66 -12.23
N ARG A 27 2.23 10.56 -10.94
CA ARG A 27 1.40 10.96 -9.80
C ARG A 27 1.08 12.45 -9.84
N ASP A 28 2.07 13.31 -10.04
CA ASP A 28 1.86 14.76 -10.07
C ASP A 28 1.01 15.19 -11.28
N SER A 29 1.25 14.59 -12.44
CA SER A 29 0.42 14.81 -13.63
C SER A 29 -1.04 14.39 -13.38
N ALA A 30 -1.27 13.24 -12.76
CA ALA A 30 -2.61 12.76 -12.45
C ALA A 30 -3.33 13.69 -11.46
N LEU A 31 -2.65 14.13 -10.39
CA LEU A 31 -3.25 15.05 -9.42
C LEU A 31 -3.60 16.40 -10.03
N ASN A 32 -2.75 16.96 -10.89
CA ASN A 32 -3.04 18.19 -11.61
C ASN A 32 -4.28 18.05 -12.51
N GLN A 33 -4.41 16.92 -13.20
CA GLN A 33 -5.58 16.63 -14.04
C GLN A 33 -6.86 16.45 -13.20
N ILE A 34 -6.77 15.79 -12.03
CA ILE A 34 -7.90 15.63 -11.12
C ILE A 34 -8.35 16.98 -10.56
N ALA A 35 -7.42 17.84 -10.13
CA ALA A 35 -7.74 19.17 -9.63
C ALA A 35 -8.46 20.01 -10.71
N ALA A 36 -7.94 19.98 -11.95
CA ALA A 36 -8.57 20.66 -13.08
C ALA A 36 -9.97 20.10 -13.41
N LEU A 37 -10.18 18.79 -13.22
CA LEU A 37 -11.48 18.15 -13.42
C LEU A 37 -12.51 18.59 -12.38
N ILE A 38 -12.12 18.64 -11.10
CA ILE A 38 -13.00 19.11 -10.01
C ILE A 38 -13.42 20.55 -10.27
N GLN A 39 -12.47 21.43 -10.64
CA GLN A 39 -12.79 22.81 -10.96
C GLN A 39 -13.73 22.94 -12.15
N LYS A 40 -13.49 22.20 -13.23
CA LYS A 40 -14.39 22.21 -14.40
C LYS A 40 -15.79 21.72 -14.04
N LEU A 41 -15.92 20.74 -13.16
CA LEU A 41 -17.21 20.24 -12.71
C LEU A 41 -17.97 21.28 -11.87
N ASP A 42 -17.25 22.06 -11.07
CA ASP A 42 -17.80 23.19 -10.30
C ASP A 42 -18.28 24.33 -11.22
N ASP A 43 -17.49 24.67 -12.26
CA ASP A 43 -17.87 25.65 -13.27
C ASP A 43 -19.14 25.21 -14.03
N ILE A 44 -19.22 23.93 -14.41
CA ILE A 44 -20.41 23.35 -15.05
C ILE A 44 -21.61 23.41 -14.09
N SER A 45 -21.42 23.08 -12.82
CA SER A 45 -22.48 23.13 -11.80
C SER A 45 -23.03 24.54 -11.62
N SER A 46 -22.16 25.55 -11.67
CA SER A 46 -22.55 26.96 -11.63
C SER A 46 -23.37 27.34 -12.87
N LEU A 47 -22.96 26.89 -14.06
CA LEU A 47 -23.68 27.13 -15.31
C LEU A 47 -25.05 26.45 -15.32
N THR A 48 -25.13 25.16 -14.95
CA THR A 48 -26.40 24.41 -14.91
C THR A 48 -27.34 24.99 -13.87
N SER A 49 -26.84 25.36 -12.69
CA SER A 49 -27.64 26.03 -11.66
C SER A 49 -28.21 27.36 -12.16
N SER A 50 -27.43 28.15 -12.91
CA SER A 50 -27.88 29.44 -13.47
C SER A 50 -29.07 29.34 -14.44
N ILE A 51 -29.24 28.18 -15.10
CA ILE A 51 -30.36 27.89 -16.00
C ILE A 51 -31.46 27.03 -15.35
N GLY A 52 -31.39 26.78 -14.04
CA GLY A 52 -32.36 25.97 -13.29
C GLY A 52 -32.14 24.45 -13.37
N GLY A 53 -31.00 23.99 -13.88
CA GLY A 53 -30.63 22.59 -14.03
C GLY A 53 -29.94 21.94 -12.82
N ASP A 54 -29.89 22.64 -11.67
CA ASP A 54 -29.25 22.20 -10.42
C ASP A 54 -27.73 21.93 -10.55
N VAL A 55 -27.08 21.42 -9.49
CA VAL A 55 -25.63 21.15 -9.40
C VAL A 55 -25.27 19.68 -9.69
N ALA A 56 -23.98 19.40 -9.94
CA ALA A 56 -23.49 18.05 -10.25
C ALA A 56 -23.90 16.98 -9.24
N GLY A 57 -23.96 17.32 -7.95
CA GLY A 57 -24.43 16.40 -6.91
C GLY A 57 -25.85 15.86 -7.16
N THR A 58 -26.73 16.65 -7.78
CA THR A 58 -28.12 16.25 -8.05
C THR A 58 -28.26 15.40 -9.32
N TRP A 59 -27.61 15.80 -10.42
CA TRP A 59 -27.79 15.14 -11.72
C TRP A 59 -26.76 14.05 -12.03
N ALA A 60 -25.57 14.07 -11.40
CA ALA A 60 -24.53 13.07 -11.64
C ALA A 60 -24.63 11.85 -10.71
N MET A 61 -25.33 11.99 -9.56
CA MET A 61 -25.42 10.95 -8.54
C MET A 61 -26.74 10.21 -8.61
N ARG A 62 -26.71 8.88 -8.48
CA ARG A 62 -27.94 8.07 -8.45
C ARG A 62 -28.67 8.28 -7.11
N ASN A 63 -29.95 8.65 -7.18
CA ASN A 63 -30.80 8.84 -5.99
C ASN A 63 -30.70 7.64 -5.02
N GLY A 64 -30.39 7.93 -3.76
CA GLY A 64 -30.22 6.93 -2.68
C GLY A 64 -28.83 6.29 -2.58
N TYR A 65 -27.90 6.63 -3.48
CA TYR A 65 -26.52 6.11 -3.53
C TYR A 65 -25.48 7.22 -3.62
N ALA A 66 -25.76 8.38 -3.03
CA ALA A 66 -24.74 9.40 -2.86
C ALA A 66 -23.72 8.90 -1.81
N PHE A 67 -22.83 8.00 -2.23
CA PHE A 67 -21.56 7.84 -1.54
C PHE A 67 -20.88 9.20 -1.58
N ASP A 68 -20.26 9.62 -0.46
CA ASP A 68 -19.50 10.86 -0.37
C ASP A 68 -18.36 10.86 -1.41
N CYS A 69 -18.67 11.32 -2.61
CA CYS A 69 -17.74 11.34 -3.72
C CYS A 69 -16.84 12.57 -3.59
N TRP A 70 -15.55 12.34 -3.40
CA TRP A 70 -14.57 13.42 -3.29
C TRP A 70 -14.53 14.32 -4.53
N LEU A 71 -14.91 13.82 -5.70
CA LEU A 71 -14.99 14.63 -6.93
C LEU A 71 -16.13 15.65 -6.92
N MET A 72 -17.11 15.49 -6.02
CA MET A 72 -18.23 16.42 -5.83
C MET A 72 -17.94 17.45 -4.73
N GLN A 73 -16.77 17.36 -4.08
CA GLN A 73 -16.37 18.30 -3.02
C GLN A 73 -15.50 19.42 -3.61
N PRO A 74 -15.47 20.60 -2.96
CA PRO A 74 -14.55 21.67 -3.31
C PRO A 74 -13.09 21.20 -3.38
N THR A 75 -12.32 21.75 -4.31
CA THR A 75 -10.93 21.36 -4.59
C THR A 75 -10.05 21.37 -3.34
N ASP A 76 -10.24 22.34 -2.44
CA ASP A 76 -9.49 22.48 -1.17
C ASP A 76 -9.73 21.31 -0.20
N LYS A 77 -10.93 20.72 -0.21
CA LYS A 77 -11.29 19.58 0.64
C LYS A 77 -10.99 18.24 -0.02
N ALA A 78 -11.24 18.14 -1.32
CA ALA A 78 -11.09 16.92 -2.09
C ALA A 78 -9.61 16.53 -2.28
N MET A 79 -8.77 17.49 -2.68
CA MET A 79 -7.41 17.21 -3.11
C MET A 79 -6.52 16.61 -2.01
N PRO A 80 -6.55 17.05 -0.74
CA PRO A 80 -5.75 16.43 0.31
C PRO A 80 -6.09 14.94 0.51
N VAL A 81 -7.38 14.59 0.48
CA VAL A 81 -7.84 13.20 0.67
C VAL A 81 -7.51 12.33 -0.53
N ILE A 82 -7.75 12.83 -1.75
CA ILE A 82 -7.41 12.13 -2.99
C ILE A 82 -5.91 11.88 -3.06
N THR A 83 -5.11 12.90 -2.74
CA THR A 83 -3.64 12.82 -2.70
C THR A 83 -3.18 11.73 -1.73
N ARG A 84 -3.70 11.74 -0.49
CA ARG A 84 -3.38 10.71 0.52
C ARG A 84 -3.73 9.29 0.04
N ASN A 85 -4.89 9.12 -0.61
CA ASN A 85 -5.33 7.81 -1.09
C ASN A 85 -4.48 7.27 -2.25
N ILE A 86 -4.07 8.15 -3.17
CA ILE A 86 -3.15 7.81 -4.25
C ILE A 86 -1.77 7.47 -3.70
N ASP A 87 -1.23 8.34 -2.83
CA ASP A 87 0.09 8.15 -2.24
C ASP A 87 0.16 6.85 -1.42
N ARG A 88 -0.89 6.52 -0.64
CA ARG A 88 -1.04 5.23 0.04
C ARG A 88 -0.97 4.04 -0.92
N SER A 89 -1.64 4.15 -2.06
CA SER A 89 -1.68 3.07 -3.05
C SER A 89 -0.31 2.89 -3.72
N ILE A 90 0.39 3.99 -4.00
CA ILE A 90 1.76 3.98 -4.52
C ILE A 90 2.70 3.33 -3.51
N TRP A 91 2.66 3.73 -2.24
CA TRP A 91 3.48 3.12 -1.18
C TRP A 91 3.23 1.62 -1.03
N ARG A 92 1.97 1.18 -1.12
CA ARG A 92 1.62 -0.25 -1.10
C ARG A 92 2.24 -0.99 -2.29
N ASP A 93 2.14 -0.43 -3.49
CA ASP A 93 2.70 -1.03 -4.70
C ASP A 93 4.23 -1.09 -4.67
N LEU A 94 4.89 -0.03 -4.21
CA LEU A 94 6.34 0.03 -4.01
C LEU A 94 6.82 -1.06 -3.02
N MET A 95 6.11 -1.21 -1.89
CA MET A 95 6.41 -2.24 -0.90
C MET A 95 6.19 -3.67 -1.40
N LEU A 96 5.19 -3.87 -2.26
CA LEU A 96 4.94 -5.15 -2.88
C LEU A 96 6.03 -5.50 -3.89
N LYS A 97 6.39 -4.57 -4.78
CA LYS A 97 7.38 -4.76 -5.85
C LYS A 97 8.81 -4.90 -5.35
N SER A 98 9.16 -4.25 -4.25
CA SER A 98 10.47 -4.38 -3.61
C SER A 98 10.66 -5.69 -2.85
N GLY A 99 9.60 -6.49 -2.66
CA GLY A 99 9.64 -7.68 -1.83
C GLY A 99 9.87 -7.41 -0.34
N MET A 100 9.96 -6.15 0.12
CA MET A 100 10.25 -5.86 1.54
C MET A 100 9.21 -6.43 2.50
N LEU A 101 7.96 -6.54 2.07
CA LEU A 101 6.91 -7.19 2.86
C LEU A 101 7.28 -8.64 3.22
N THR A 102 7.96 -9.39 2.36
CA THR A 102 8.29 -10.80 2.64
C THR A 102 9.37 -10.94 3.72
N LEU A 103 10.27 -9.96 3.82
CA LEU A 103 11.34 -9.91 4.82
C LEU A 103 10.84 -9.45 6.19
N MET A 104 9.75 -8.67 6.22
CA MET A 104 9.18 -8.17 7.47
C MET A 104 8.54 -9.28 8.32
N ASP A 105 8.71 -9.18 9.64
CA ASP A 105 7.98 -10.02 10.59
C ASP A 105 6.53 -9.53 10.75
N ALA A 106 5.70 -10.31 11.46
CA ALA A 106 4.28 -10.01 11.63
C ALA A 106 4.02 -8.63 12.29
N GLU A 107 4.85 -8.23 13.26
CA GLU A 107 4.70 -6.94 13.94
C GLU A 107 5.03 -5.79 13.00
N ALA A 108 6.16 -5.85 12.29
CA ALA A 108 6.54 -4.81 11.32
C ALA A 108 5.51 -4.69 10.19
N ARG A 109 4.96 -5.81 9.69
CA ARG A 109 3.86 -5.79 8.70
C ARG A 109 2.60 -5.13 9.24
N SER A 110 2.21 -5.44 10.48
CA SER A 110 1.04 -4.84 11.12
C SER A 110 1.21 -3.34 11.34
N GLN A 111 2.37 -2.91 11.83
CA GLN A 111 2.71 -1.50 11.98
C GLN A 111 2.72 -0.77 10.64
N TRP A 112 3.28 -1.38 9.59
CA TRP A 112 3.24 -0.82 8.25
C TRP A 112 1.82 -0.67 7.71
N ALA A 113 0.97 -1.69 7.87
CA ALA A 113 -0.44 -1.62 7.49
C ALA A 113 -1.18 -0.51 8.23
N LYS A 114 -0.94 -0.37 9.54
CA LYS A 114 -1.49 0.71 10.35
C LYS A 114 -1.00 2.09 9.89
N ASN A 115 0.29 2.24 9.59
CA ASN A 115 0.86 3.49 9.08
C ASN A 115 0.28 3.88 7.72
N LEU A 116 -0.03 2.91 6.86
CA LEU A 116 -0.74 3.18 5.61
C LEU A 116 -2.14 3.74 5.87
N GLU A 117 -2.89 3.20 6.81
CA GLU A 117 -4.28 3.59 7.09
C GLU A 117 -4.39 4.89 7.91
N GLU A 118 -3.67 4.96 9.03
CA GLU A 118 -3.83 5.99 10.05
C GLU A 118 -2.66 6.97 10.07
N GLY A 119 -1.46 6.53 9.69
CA GLY A 119 -0.22 7.30 9.81
C GLY A 119 -0.05 8.41 8.77
N ASP A 120 0.92 9.28 9.04
CA ASP A 120 1.47 10.21 8.07
C ASP A 120 2.54 9.49 7.25
N LEU A 121 2.24 9.25 5.98
CA LEU A 121 3.19 8.68 5.04
C LEU A 121 4.14 9.76 4.54
N PRO A 122 5.43 9.44 4.31
CA PRO A 122 6.33 10.36 3.63
C PRO A 122 5.74 10.77 2.28
N ALA A 123 5.83 12.06 1.95
CA ALA A 123 5.36 12.56 0.66
C ALA A 123 6.03 11.79 -0.48
N ILE A 124 5.28 11.49 -1.54
CA ILE A 124 5.83 10.83 -2.73
C ILE A 124 6.80 11.78 -3.43
N SER A 125 8.09 11.54 -3.22
CA SER A 125 9.20 12.21 -3.90
C SER A 125 10.34 11.23 -4.06
N GLU A 126 11.23 11.45 -5.02
CA GLU A 126 12.36 10.57 -5.25
C GLU A 126 13.23 10.44 -3.98
N ALA A 127 13.55 11.55 -3.33
CA ALA A 127 14.34 11.57 -2.10
C ALA A 127 13.67 10.80 -0.95
N ASN A 128 12.35 10.95 -0.76
CA ASN A 128 11.64 10.26 0.31
C ASN A 128 11.50 8.77 0.04
N ILE A 129 11.24 8.37 -1.22
CA ILE A 129 11.21 6.97 -1.63
C ILE A 129 12.57 6.34 -1.40
N LEU A 130 13.64 6.94 -1.90
CA LEU A 130 15.01 6.43 -1.72
C LEU A 130 15.37 6.32 -0.22
N SER A 131 15.17 7.38 0.56
CA SER A 131 15.45 7.39 1.99
C SER A 131 14.67 6.31 2.75
N THR A 132 13.40 6.10 2.39
CA THR A 132 12.57 5.05 3.02
C THR A 132 13.10 3.66 2.67
N PHE A 133 13.43 3.40 1.40
CA PHE A 133 13.99 2.11 0.98
C PHE A 133 15.40 1.86 1.51
N GLU A 134 16.23 2.88 1.63
CA GLU A 134 17.54 2.79 2.30
C GLU A 134 17.39 2.37 3.76
N GLN A 135 16.46 2.98 4.51
CA GLN A 135 16.18 2.61 5.90
C GLN A 135 15.66 1.17 6.01
N LEU A 136 14.73 0.79 5.13
CA LEU A 136 14.21 -0.57 5.07
C LEU A 136 15.31 -1.59 4.76
N HIS A 137 16.20 -1.28 3.83
CA HIS A 137 17.32 -2.14 3.49
C HIS A 137 18.37 -2.22 4.59
N HIS A 138 18.64 -1.12 5.30
CA HIS A 138 19.56 -1.12 6.44
C HIS A 138 19.04 -2.02 7.56
N ASN A 139 17.74 -1.96 7.84
CA ASN A 139 17.10 -2.72 8.91
C ASN A 139 16.64 -4.13 8.48
N LYS A 140 16.84 -4.51 7.21
CA LYS A 140 16.25 -5.75 6.64
C LYS A 140 16.68 -7.00 7.39
N GLN A 141 17.95 -7.06 7.80
CA GLN A 141 18.52 -8.23 8.48
C GLN A 141 17.94 -8.36 9.89
N ASP A 142 17.88 -7.27 10.65
CA ASP A 142 17.33 -7.27 12.00
C ASP A 142 15.86 -7.67 12.03
N VAL A 143 15.06 -7.16 11.09
CA VAL A 143 13.63 -7.50 10.98
C VAL A 143 13.46 -8.97 10.58
N PHE A 144 14.29 -9.47 9.68
CA PHE A 144 14.29 -10.88 9.28
C PHE A 144 14.66 -11.81 10.45
N GLU A 145 15.75 -11.51 11.16
CA GLU A 145 16.21 -12.27 12.32
C GLU A 145 15.17 -12.27 13.45
N ARG A 146 14.58 -11.10 13.76
CA ARG A 146 13.47 -11.01 14.71
C ARG A 146 12.26 -11.84 14.26
N GLY A 147 11.97 -11.86 12.96
CA GLY A 147 10.92 -12.72 12.38
C GLY A 147 11.16 -14.20 12.65
N VAL A 148 12.37 -14.70 12.38
CA VAL A 148 12.77 -16.09 12.66
C VAL A 148 12.62 -16.41 14.15
N ILE A 149 13.11 -15.53 15.03
CA ILE A 149 13.00 -15.70 16.48
C ILE A 149 11.54 -15.75 16.93
N ASN A 150 10.71 -14.85 16.42
CA ASN A 150 9.29 -14.77 16.77
C ASN A 150 8.52 -16.02 16.32
N VAL A 151 8.87 -16.60 15.17
CA VAL A 151 8.32 -17.89 14.73
C VAL A 151 8.62 -18.97 15.78
N PHE A 152 9.88 -19.14 16.18
CA PHE A 152 10.24 -20.16 17.17
C PHE A 152 9.68 -19.91 18.58
N LYS A 153 9.50 -18.64 18.98
CA LYS A 153 8.80 -18.28 20.22
C LYS A 153 7.33 -18.69 20.20
N GLY A 154 6.68 -18.66 19.02
CA GLY A 154 5.27 -19.06 18.85
C GLY A 154 5.06 -20.56 18.71
N LEU A 155 6.11 -21.36 18.52
CA LEU A 155 6.02 -22.82 18.41
C LEU A 155 5.94 -23.48 19.80
N SER A 156 5.23 -24.60 19.91
CA SER A 156 5.27 -25.44 21.11
C SER A 156 6.64 -26.11 21.24
N TRP A 157 7.18 -26.10 22.46
CA TRP A 157 8.48 -26.70 22.80
C TRP A 157 8.38 -28.17 23.20
N ASP A 158 7.18 -28.74 23.20
CA ASP A 158 6.96 -30.17 23.50
C ASP A 158 7.52 -31.07 22.38
N TYR A 159 7.71 -30.51 21.19
CA TYR A 159 8.23 -31.21 20.03
C TYR A 159 9.74 -30.98 19.87
N LYS A 160 10.52 -32.07 19.92
CA LYS A 160 11.97 -32.04 19.67
C LYS A 160 12.37 -31.42 18.33
N THR A 161 11.47 -31.41 17.35
CA THR A 161 11.70 -30.81 16.02
C THR A 161 11.63 -29.28 16.00
N ASN A 162 10.98 -28.67 16.99
CA ASN A 162 10.84 -27.22 17.11
C ASN A 162 12.04 -26.63 17.89
N ASN A 163 13.25 -26.91 17.43
CA ASN A 163 14.48 -26.45 18.06
C ASN A 163 14.89 -25.06 17.49
N PRO A 164 15.02 -24.01 18.32
CA PRO A 164 15.36 -22.66 17.86
C PRO A 164 16.78 -22.53 17.28
N CYS A 165 17.67 -23.49 17.51
CA CYS A 165 19.07 -23.41 17.06
C CYS A 165 19.26 -23.73 15.57
N TYR A 166 18.28 -24.35 14.90
CA TYR A 166 18.37 -24.66 13.47
C TYR A 166 16.99 -24.96 12.86
N PHE A 167 16.85 -24.69 11.56
CA PHE A 167 15.69 -25.18 10.79
C PHE A 167 15.88 -26.66 10.44
N GLY A 168 15.07 -27.53 11.06
CA GLY A 168 15.01 -28.95 10.72
C GLY A 168 14.17 -29.23 9.47
N LYS A 169 14.15 -30.50 9.04
CA LYS A 169 13.30 -30.97 7.93
C LYS A 169 11.79 -30.89 8.23
N LYS A 170 11.40 -30.64 9.49
CA LYS A 170 10.01 -30.65 9.97
C LYS A 170 9.82 -29.58 11.03
N ILE A 171 8.72 -28.83 10.93
CA ILE A 171 8.20 -27.92 11.96
C ILE A 171 6.78 -28.38 12.32
N ILE A 172 6.42 -28.35 13.60
CA ILE A 172 5.08 -28.71 14.07
C ILE A 172 4.41 -27.47 14.65
N VAL A 173 3.31 -27.05 14.02
CA VAL A 173 2.50 -25.91 14.45
C VAL A 173 1.20 -26.46 15.06
N ASN A 174 0.93 -26.11 16.31
CA ASN A 174 -0.33 -26.47 16.96
C ASN A 174 -1.45 -25.54 16.49
N ASN A 175 -2.68 -26.05 16.48
CA ASN A 175 -3.89 -25.25 16.27
C ASN A 175 -3.91 -24.41 14.99
N LEU A 176 -3.20 -24.81 13.92
CA LEU A 176 -3.21 -24.08 12.66
C LEU A 176 -4.62 -24.01 12.03
N VAL A 177 -5.40 -25.08 12.20
CA VAL A 177 -6.74 -25.23 11.64
C VAL A 177 -7.74 -25.48 12.76
N LYS A 178 -8.81 -24.69 12.78
CA LYS A 178 -10.03 -24.97 13.54
C LYS A 178 -10.96 -25.83 12.70
N HIS A 179 -11.56 -26.81 13.35
CA HIS A 179 -12.65 -27.60 12.79
C HIS A 179 -13.92 -27.34 13.60
N ASP A 180 -14.98 -26.87 12.93
CA ASP A 180 -16.31 -26.75 13.51
C ASP A 180 -17.39 -27.27 12.54
N ARG A 181 -18.67 -27.11 12.91
CA ARG A 181 -19.79 -27.62 12.11
C ARG A 181 -19.88 -27.03 10.70
N TRP A 182 -19.14 -25.95 10.42
CA TRP A 182 -19.07 -25.28 9.12
C TRP A 182 -17.80 -25.64 8.35
N GLY A 183 -17.00 -26.58 8.85
CA GLY A 183 -15.83 -27.15 8.18
C GLY A 183 -14.50 -26.72 8.80
N TYR A 184 -13.46 -26.73 7.98
CA TYR A 184 -12.10 -26.34 8.36
C TYR A 184 -11.86 -24.87 8.05
N SER A 185 -11.35 -24.11 9.02
CA SER A 185 -10.90 -22.73 8.84
C SER A 185 -9.53 -22.54 9.49
N LEU A 186 -8.71 -21.65 8.96
CA LEU A 186 -7.45 -21.29 9.61
C LEU A 186 -7.76 -20.54 10.91
N ASN A 187 -7.05 -20.88 11.98
CA ASN A 187 -7.04 -20.04 13.16
C ASN A 187 -6.20 -18.80 12.84
N TRP A 188 -6.88 -17.69 12.58
CA TRP A 188 -6.26 -16.38 12.63
C TRP A 188 -6.00 -16.08 14.10
N GLY A 189 -4.73 -16.12 14.51
CA GLY A 189 -4.31 -15.73 15.84
C GLY A 189 -4.67 -14.27 16.13
#